data_AF-A0A254R7Z3-F1
#
_entry.id   AF-A0A254R7Z3-F1
#
_cell.length_a   1.000
_cell.length_b   1.000
_cell.length_c   1.000
_cell.angle_alpha   90.00
_cell.angle_beta   90.00
_cell.angle_gamma   90.00
#
_symmetry.space_group_name_H-M   'P 1'
#
loop_
_entity.id
_entity.type
_entity.pdbx_description
1 polymer ?
#
loop_
_entity_poly.entity_id
_entity_poly.type
_entity_poly.pdbx_seq_one_letter_code
_entity_poly.pdbx_strand_id
1 'polypeptide(L)'
;MIINPSVDISAFIGRMSRAFLPSAVYHLEEYGLPRMISKKIHNAGLIDFLDPEMDLLASLEQFKLLGLEAVLAISSLGAFDRYVVKFFFDGITPDEFIEGQGAA
;
A
#
# COMPACT_ATOMS: atom_id res chain seq x y z
N MET A 1 -10.55 -10.17 -32.51
CA MET A 1 -9.30 -9.40 -32.53
C MET A 1 -8.17 -10.39 -32.73
N ILE A 2 -7.63 -10.48 -33.95
CA ILE A 2 -6.57 -11.44 -34.28
C ILE A 2 -5.24 -10.74 -33.99
N ILE A 3 -4.56 -11.17 -32.92
CA ILE A 3 -3.20 -10.75 -32.62
C ILE A 3 -2.29 -11.52 -33.57
N ASN A 4 -1.53 -10.81 -34.40
CA ASN A 4 -0.55 -11.42 -35.30
C ASN A 4 0.53 -12.14 -34.45
N PRO A 5 0.71 -13.48 -34.54
CA PRO A 5 1.62 -14.23 -33.67
C PRO A 5 3.10 -13.88 -33.84
N SER A 6 3.45 -13.10 -34.88
CA SER A 6 4.82 -12.70 -35.20
C SER A 6 5.26 -11.37 -34.57
N VAL A 7 4.37 -10.69 -33.84
CA VAL A 7 4.70 -9.45 -33.12
C VAL A 7 5.07 -9.79 -31.69
N ASP A 8 6.36 -9.70 -31.36
CA ASP A 8 6.83 -9.80 -29.98
C ASP A 8 6.38 -8.58 -29.17
N ILE A 9 5.31 -8.77 -28.40
CA ILE A 9 4.80 -7.76 -27.47
C ILE A 9 5.38 -7.91 -26.05
N SER A 10 6.34 -8.81 -25.82
CA SER A 10 6.88 -9.07 -24.47
C SER A 10 7.50 -7.81 -23.86
N ALA A 11 8.18 -7.00 -24.66
CA ALA A 11 8.72 -5.72 -24.22
C ALA A 11 7.62 -4.69 -23.90
N PHE A 12 6.48 -4.73 -24.60
CA PHE A 12 5.33 -3.88 -24.29
C PHE A 12 4.62 -4.34 -23.02
N ILE A 13 4.38 -5.65 -22.86
CA ILE A 13 3.83 -6.24 -21.64
C ILE A 13 4.73 -5.94 -20.44
N GLY A 14 6.05 -6.10 -20.56
CA GLY A 14 7.00 -5.80 -19.49
C GLY A 14 7.06 -4.31 -19.13
N ARG A 15 6.78 -3.39 -20.07
CA ARG A 15 6.63 -1.96 -19.77
C ARG A 15 5.28 -1.64 -19.15
N MET A 16 4.22 -2.32 -19.58
CA MET A 16 2.87 -2.14 -19.04
C MET A 16 2.72 -2.72 -17.65
N SER A 17 3.29 -3.88 -17.35
CA SER A 17 3.31 -4.43 -15.99
C SER A 17 4.02 -3.52 -14.98
N ARG A 18 4.95 -2.66 -15.43
CA ARG A 18 5.56 -1.57 -14.65
C ARG A 18 4.75 -0.26 -14.63
N ALA A 19 3.85 -0.07 -15.58
CA ALA A 19 2.96 1.09 -15.65
C ALA A 19 1.68 0.89 -14.81
N PHE A 20 1.29 -0.38 -14.61
CA PHE A 20 0.40 -0.79 -13.55
C PHE A 20 1.19 -0.84 -12.24
N LEU A 21 0.56 -0.37 -11.15
CA LEU A 21 1.26 -0.22 -9.88
C LEU A 21 1.89 -1.57 -9.44
N PRO A 22 3.05 -1.52 -8.76
CA PRO A 22 3.78 -2.70 -8.27
C PRO A 22 2.91 -3.65 -7.45
N SER A 23 3.26 -4.94 -7.40
CA SER A 23 2.45 -6.00 -6.77
C SER A 23 1.99 -5.67 -5.36
N ALA A 24 2.85 -5.02 -4.56
CA ALA A 24 2.50 -4.53 -3.22
C ALA A 24 1.23 -3.66 -3.23
N VAL A 25 1.08 -2.74 -4.19
CA VAL A 25 -0.07 -1.83 -4.23
C VAL A 25 -1.36 -2.57 -4.59
N TYR A 26 -1.27 -3.57 -5.47
CA TYR A 26 -2.40 -4.43 -5.78
C TYR A 26 -2.85 -5.22 -4.54
N HIS A 27 -1.92 -5.82 -3.80
CA HIS A 27 -2.23 -6.54 -2.58
C HIS A 27 -2.74 -5.61 -1.47
N LEU A 28 -2.14 -4.44 -1.28
CA LEU A 28 -2.62 -3.44 -0.33
C LEU A 28 -4.07 -3.01 -0.62
N GLU A 29 -4.45 -2.93 -1.90
CA GLU A 29 -5.82 -2.63 -2.30
C GLU A 29 -6.80 -3.74 -1.94
N GLU A 30 -6.42 -5.00 -2.12
CA GLU A 30 -7.18 -6.16 -1.63
C GLU A 30 -7.30 -6.16 -0.09
N TYR A 31 -6.30 -5.60 0.60
CA TYR A 31 -6.25 -5.44 2.05
C TYR A 31 -6.88 -4.14 2.57
N GLY A 32 -7.55 -3.37 1.70
CA GLY A 32 -8.36 -2.22 2.11
C GLY A 32 -7.67 -0.86 2.04
N LEU A 33 -6.47 -0.75 1.46
CA LEU A 33 -5.83 0.53 1.13
C LEU A 33 -5.98 0.83 -0.37
N PRO A 34 -6.93 1.70 -0.78
CA PRO A 34 -7.16 2.04 -2.18
C PRO A 34 -5.87 2.48 -2.88
N ARG A 35 -5.65 2.00 -4.12
CA ARG A 35 -4.44 2.29 -4.90
C ARG A 35 -4.09 3.78 -5.01
N MET A 36 -5.11 4.64 -4.99
CA MET A 36 -4.95 6.09 -5.07
C MET A 36 -4.30 6.68 -3.82
N ILE A 37 -4.53 6.08 -2.65
CA ILE A 37 -3.89 6.47 -1.39
C ILE A 37 -2.44 5.97 -1.36
N SER A 38 -2.19 4.72 -1.78
CA SER A 38 -0.82 4.21 -1.94
C SER A 38 0.02 5.10 -2.86
N LYS A 39 -0.57 5.59 -3.96
CA LYS A 39 0.10 6.57 -4.83
C LYS A 39 0.44 7.88 -4.13
N LYS A 40 -0.42 8.40 -3.25
CA LYS A 40 -0.14 9.61 -2.46
C LYS A 40 0.98 9.39 -1.45
N ILE A 41 1.01 8.23 -0.81
CA ILE A 41 2.07 7.81 0.13
C ILE A 41 3.43 7.72 -0.58
N HIS A 42 3.46 7.10 -1.76
CA HIS A 42 4.67 7.03 -2.58
C HIS A 42 5.13 8.42 -3.04
N ASN A 43 4.21 9.24 -3.55
CA ASN A 43 4.54 10.60 -3.98
C ASN A 43 5.04 11.50 -2.82
N ALA A 44 4.66 11.18 -1.58
CA ALA A 44 5.16 11.84 -0.38
C ALA A 44 6.53 11.33 0.07
N GLY A 45 7.08 10.29 -0.59
CA GLY A 45 8.37 9.69 -0.28
C GLY A 45 8.39 8.82 0.98
N LEU A 46 7.23 8.43 1.51
CA LEU A 46 7.17 7.61 2.73
C LEU A 46 7.45 6.13 2.46
N ILE A 47 6.94 5.60 1.36
CA ILE A 47 7.16 4.20 0.95
C ILE A 47 7.44 4.17 -0.55
N ASP A 48 8.58 3.62 -0.95
CA ASP A 48 8.88 3.41 -2.35
C ASP A 48 8.19 2.15 -2.87
N PHE A 49 6.94 2.30 -3.33
CA PHE A 49 6.25 1.18 -3.96
C PHE A 49 6.90 0.71 -5.27
N LEU A 50 7.75 1.51 -5.94
CA LEU A 50 8.42 1.11 -7.19
C LEU A 50 9.63 0.19 -6.97
N ASP A 51 10.05 -0.01 -5.71
CA ASP A 51 11.07 -0.98 -5.35
C ASP A 51 10.58 -2.41 -5.69
N PRO A 52 11.32 -3.17 -6.54
CA PRO A 52 10.95 -4.54 -6.89
C PRO A 52 10.84 -5.50 -5.71
N GLU A 53 11.54 -5.22 -4.61
CA GLU A 53 11.51 -6.02 -3.38
C GLU A 53 10.37 -5.59 -2.43
N MET A 54 9.64 -4.53 -2.76
CA MET A 54 8.47 -4.10 -2.00
C MET A 54 7.29 -5.03 -2.28
N ASP A 55 7.09 -6.00 -1.38
CA ASP A 55 5.92 -6.86 -1.35
C ASP A 55 4.92 -6.42 -0.27
N LEU A 56 3.85 -7.20 -0.07
CA LEU A 56 2.84 -6.90 0.95
C LEU A 56 3.44 -6.87 2.36
N LEU A 57 4.27 -7.85 2.72
CA LEU A 57 4.81 -7.95 4.07
C LEU A 57 5.74 -6.78 4.37
N ALA A 58 6.67 -6.49 3.45
CA ALA A 58 7.57 -5.35 3.53
C ALA A 58 6.79 -4.03 3.63
N SER A 59 5.71 -3.88 2.86
CA SER A 59 4.84 -2.70 2.93
C SER A 59 4.18 -2.54 4.30
N LEU A 60 3.64 -3.63 4.85
CA LEU A 60 2.99 -3.62 6.17
C LEU A 60 3.98 -3.30 7.30
N GLU A 61 5.21 -3.81 7.21
CA GLU A 61 6.29 -3.46 8.15
C GLU A 61 6.66 -1.98 8.07
N GLN A 62 6.76 -1.43 6.85
CA GLN A 62 6.99 0.01 6.65
C GLN A 62 5.86 0.85 7.24
N PHE A 63 4.59 0.44 7.06
CA PHE A 63 3.46 1.13 7.70
C PHE A 63 3.54 1.12 9.22
N LYS A 64 3.90 -0.02 9.83
CA LYS A 64 4.08 -0.14 11.28
C LYS A 64 5.23 0.72 11.79
N LEU A 65 6.34 0.80 11.04
CA LEU A 65 7.51 1.61 11.39
C LEU A 65 7.24 3.11 11.30
N LEU A 66 6.56 3.55 10.23
CA LEU A 66 6.19 4.95 10.01
C LEU A 66 5.14 5.43 11.02
N GLY A 67 4.16 4.57 11.30
CA GLY A 67 3.02 4.90 12.14
C GLY A 67 1.95 5.77 11.45
N LEU A 68 0.76 5.79 12.05
CA LEU A 68 -0.42 6.47 11.52
C LEU A 68 -0.17 7.98 11.31
N GLU A 69 0.43 8.65 12.28
CA GLU A 69 0.62 10.10 12.27
C GLU A 69 1.51 10.58 11.11
N ALA A 70 2.55 9.82 10.77
CA ALA A 70 3.42 10.14 9.64
C ALA A 70 2.64 10.10 8.31
N VAL A 71 1.77 9.10 8.14
CA VAL A 71 0.93 8.98 6.94
C VAL A 71 -0.12 10.08 6.92
N LEU A 72 -0.76 10.40 8.05
CA LEU A 72 -1.73 11.50 8.13
C LEU A 72 -1.09 12.87 7.90
N ALA A 73 0.20 13.06 8.14
CA ALA A 73 0.89 14.33 7.86
C ALA A 73 0.98 14.67 6.36
N ILE A 74 0.68 13.73 5.45
CA ILE A 74 0.67 13.98 4.01
C ILE A 74 -0.38 15.05 3.65
N SER A 75 0.08 16.15 3.05
CA SER A 75 -0.76 17.29 2.68
C SER A 75 -1.79 16.98 1.58
N SER A 76 -1.50 16.01 0.71
CA SER A 76 -2.39 15.61 -0.39
C SER A 76 -3.54 14.68 0.01
N LEU A 77 -3.58 14.22 1.27
CA LEU A 77 -4.69 13.43 1.79
C LEU A 77 -5.88 14.33 2.15
N GLY A 78 -6.99 14.11 1.47
CA GLY A 78 -8.28 14.72 1.78
C GLY A 78 -8.95 14.06 3.00
N ALA A 79 -10.11 14.57 3.39
CA ALA A 79 -10.85 14.05 4.55
C ALA A 79 -11.20 12.55 4.42
N PHE A 80 -11.64 12.13 3.22
CA PHE A 80 -11.96 10.73 2.95
C PHE A 80 -10.71 9.83 2.99
N ASP A 81 -9.59 10.27 2.39
CA ASP A 81 -8.36 9.48 2.43
C ASP A 81 -7.89 9.26 3.87
N ARG A 82 -7.98 10.29 4.71
CA ARG A 82 -7.62 10.21 6.14
C ARG A 82 -8.49 9.22 6.90
N TYR A 83 -9.78 9.16 6.58
CA TYR A 83 -10.67 8.15 7.16
C TYR A 83 -10.23 6.73 6.77
N VAL A 84 -9.96 6.51 5.48
CA VAL A 84 -9.52 5.21 4.97
C VAL A 84 -8.18 4.80 5.56
N VAL A 85 -7.22 5.73 5.66
CA VAL A 85 -5.92 5.49 6.29
C VAL A 85 -6.09 5.04 7.75
N LYS A 86 -6.94 5.72 8.53
CA LYS A 86 -7.22 5.30 9.92
C LYS A 86 -7.78 3.88 9.97
N PHE A 87 -8.81 3.60 9.18
CA PHE A 87 -9.42 2.28 9.12
C PHE A 87 -8.42 1.18 8.69
N PHE A 88 -7.54 1.50 7.74
CA PHE A 88 -6.47 0.59 7.32
C PHE A 88 -5.49 0.32 8.47
N PHE A 89 -5.06 1.35 9.20
CA PHE A 89 -4.17 1.21 10.36
C PHE A 89 -4.81 0.40 11.50
N ASP A 90 -6.10 0.59 11.75
CA ASP A 90 -6.86 -0.20 12.72
C ASP A 90 -6.86 -1.69 12.33
N GLY A 91 -6.91 -2.00 11.02
CA GLY A 91 -6.90 -3.38 10.53
C GLY A 91 -5.53 -4.08 10.53
N ILE A 92 -4.42 -3.34 10.55
CA ILE A 92 -3.05 -3.91 10.51
C ILE A 92 -2.31 -3.81 11.85
N THR A 93 -2.86 -3.06 12.79
CA THR A 93 -2.35 -2.95 14.16
C THR A 93 -3.10 -3.94 15.02
N PRO A 94 -2.42 -4.83 15.78
CA PRO A 94 -3.12 -5.70 16.71
C PRO A 94 -3.90 -4.86 17.72
N ASP A 95 -5.13 -5.27 18.05
CA ASP A 95 -5.76 -4.83 19.29
C ASP A 95 -4.81 -5.23 20.42
N GLU A 96 -4.14 -4.24 21.03
CA GLU A 96 -3.51 -4.47 22.33
C GLU A 96 -4.65 -4.80 23.30
N PHE A 97 -4.90 -6.10 23.49
CA PHE A 97 -5.68 -6.58 24.63
C PHE A 97 -4.95 -6.16 25.90
N ILE A 98 -5.34 -5.02 26.44
CA ILE A 98 -5.12 -4.67 27.83
C ILE A 98 -5.94 -5.68 28.64
N GLU A 99 -5.26 -6.61 29.33
CA GLU A 99 -5.37 -6.80 30.78
C GLU A 99 -4.50 -7.97 31.26
N GLY A 100 -3.29 -7.64 31.69
CA GLY A 100 -2.74 -8.23 32.89
C GLY A 100 -2.86 -7.20 34.02
N GLN A 101 -3.87 -7.34 34.88
CA GLN A 101 -3.87 -6.97 36.32
C GLN A 101 -5.29 -7.08 36.89
N GLY A 102 -5.67 -8.30 37.30
CA GLY A 102 -6.69 -8.54 38.31
C GLY A 102 -6.01 -9.16 39.51
N ALA A 103 -5.88 -8.39 40.59
CA ALA A 103 -5.29 -8.80 41.85
C ALA A 103 -5.99 -10.03 42.44
N ALA A 104 -5.19 -10.96 42.98
CA ALA A 104 -5.57 -11.90 44.03
C ALA A 104 -4.45 -11.92 45.08
#